data_AF-A0A1M3GJ83-F1
#
_entry.id   AF-A0A1M3GJ83-F1
#
_cell.length_a   1.000
_cell.length_b   1.000
_cell.length_c   1.000
_cell.angle_alpha   90.00
_cell.angle_beta   90.00
_cell.angle_gamma   90.00
#
_symmetry.space_group_name_H-M   'P 1'
#
loop_
_entity.id
_entity.type
_entity.pdbx_description
1 polymer ?
#
loop_
_entity_poly.entity_id
_entity_poly.type
_entity_poly.pdbx_seq_one_letter_code
_entity_poly.pdbx_strand_id
1 'polypeptide(L)'
;MIKDKSKLGPALLWGSITVVLYWLLFQYAGSFEVLAHTTLDACVAGTDYYNKATPELCAAEGGTFIDGVWWYVFAPIAMAFALSYTHGNFTGVFWDLFGLKAKK
;
A
#
# COMPACT_ATOMS: atom_id res chain seq x y z
N MET A 1 21.13 23.35 1.54
CA MET A 1 21.24 24.43 0.54
C MET A 1 20.40 24.04 -0.68
N ILE A 2 19.30 24.75 -0.95
CA ILE A 2 18.47 24.51 -2.14
C ILE A 2 19.27 24.96 -3.37
N LYS A 3 19.51 24.06 -4.32
CA LYS A 3 20.29 24.34 -5.54
C LYS A 3 19.40 24.80 -6.70
N ASP A 4 18.23 24.22 -6.87
CA ASP A 4 17.30 24.59 -7.96
C ASP A 4 15.91 24.95 -7.41
N LYS A 5 15.67 26.25 -7.20
CA LYS A 5 14.39 26.76 -6.67
C LYS A 5 13.19 26.46 -7.57
N SER A 6 13.38 26.21 -8.87
CA SER A 6 12.29 25.84 -9.78
C SER A 6 11.66 24.49 -9.41
N LYS A 7 12.41 23.63 -8.71
CA LYS A 7 11.96 22.31 -8.25
C LYS A 7 11.24 22.36 -6.91
N LEU A 8 11.25 23.49 -6.20
CA LEU A 8 10.64 23.59 -4.88
C LEU A 8 9.13 23.37 -4.92
N GLY A 9 8.41 24.05 -5.82
CA GLY A 9 6.96 23.89 -5.98
C GLY A 9 6.57 22.45 -6.30
N PRO A 10 7.15 21.83 -7.34
CA PRO A 10 6.92 20.42 -7.66
C PRO A 10 7.30 19.46 -6.51
N ALA A 11 8.38 19.72 -5.78
CA ALA A 11 8.78 18.90 -4.64
C ALA A 11 7.74 18.94 -3.52
N LEU A 12 7.22 20.13 -3.21
CA LEU A 12 6.17 20.30 -2.20
C LEU A 12 4.86 19.64 -2.62
N LEU A 13 4.48 19.75 -3.90
CA LEU A 13 3.28 19.10 -4.44
C LEU A 13 3.36 17.57 -4.32
N TRP A 14 4.41 16.96 -4.91
CA TRP A 14 4.57 15.51 -4.87
C TRP A 14 4.80 14.99 -3.45
N GLY A 15 5.53 15.73 -2.63
CA GLY A 15 5.72 15.42 -1.22
C GLY A 15 4.39 15.41 -0.45
N SER A 16 3.54 16.42 -0.66
CA SER A 16 2.23 16.49 -0.01
C SER A 16 1.31 15.34 -0.43
N ILE A 17 1.27 15.02 -1.73
CA ILE A 17 0.50 13.87 -2.24
C ILE A 17 1.01 12.56 -1.62
N THR A 18 2.33 12.38 -1.55
CA THR A 18 2.95 11.20 -0.96
C THR A 18 2.59 11.06 0.51
N VAL A 19 2.66 12.15 1.29
CA VAL A 19 2.26 12.16 2.71
C VAL A 19 0.79 11.77 2.88
N VAL A 20 -0.11 12.32 2.07
CA VAL A 20 -1.54 11.99 2.12
C VAL A 20 -1.77 10.51 1.79
N LEU A 21 -1.09 9.96 0.77
CA LEU A 21 -1.23 8.55 0.42
C LEU A 21 -0.70 7.61 1.50
N TYR A 22 0.45 7.92 2.11
CA TYR A 22 0.95 7.14 3.25
C TYR A 22 0.00 7.24 4.45
N TRP A 23 -0.53 8.44 4.72
CA TRP A 23 -1.51 8.61 5.79
C TRP A 23 -2.75 7.75 5.54
N LEU A 24 -3.32 7.77 4.32
CA LEU A 24 -4.44 6.90 3.95
C LEU A 24 -4.08 5.41 4.08
N LEU A 25 -2.90 4.99 3.63
CA LEU A 25 -2.43 3.62 3.78
C LEU A 25 -2.45 3.20 5.26
N PHE A 26 -1.91 4.04 6.16
CA PHE A 26 -1.86 3.71 7.59
C PHE A 26 -3.24 3.75 8.26
N GLN A 27 -4.11 4.69 7.89
CA GLN A 27 -5.48 4.76 8.40
C GLN A 27 -6.31 3.54 8.00
N TYR A 28 -6.08 3.00 6.79
CA TYR A 28 -6.82 1.86 6.25
C TYR A 28 -6.02 0.56 6.21
N ALA A 29 -4.91 0.46 6.96
CA ALA A 29 -4.00 -0.67 6.89
C ALA A 29 -4.73 -2.01 7.15
N GLY A 30 -5.56 -2.06 8.19
CA GLY A 30 -6.37 -3.24 8.49
C GLY A 30 -7.36 -3.58 7.38
N SER A 31 -8.00 -2.59 6.73
CA SER A 31 -8.89 -2.85 5.59
C SER A 31 -8.13 -3.44 4.41
N PHE A 32 -6.93 -2.94 4.11
CA PHE A 32 -6.09 -3.50 3.04
C PHE A 32 -5.61 -4.91 3.37
N GLU A 33 -5.30 -5.20 4.63
CA GLU A 33 -4.94 -6.53 5.11
C GLU A 33 -6.10 -7.52 4.93
N VAL A 34 -7.31 -7.15 5.36
CA VAL A 34 -8.52 -7.98 5.14
C VAL A 34 -8.75 -8.23 3.65
N LEU A 35 -8.69 -7.20 2.81
CA LEU A 35 -8.86 -7.32 1.35
C LEU A 35 -7.79 -8.24 0.73
N ALA A 36 -6.55 -8.17 1.22
CA ALA A 36 -5.47 -9.03 0.76
C ALA A 36 -5.70 -10.50 1.16
N HIS A 37 -6.11 -10.75 2.41
CA HIS A 37 -6.37 -12.12 2.89
C HIS A 37 -7.64 -12.73 2.30
N THR A 38 -8.66 -11.93 1.99
CA THR A 38 -9.95 -12.41 1.46
C THR A 38 -10.05 -12.32 -0.06
N THR A 39 -8.91 -12.14 -0.75
CA THR A 39 -8.82 -12.29 -2.22
C THR A 39 -9.10 -13.74 -2.64
N LEU A 40 -8.69 -14.70 -1.81
CA LEU A 40 -8.98 -16.12 -1.95
C LEU A 40 -9.83 -16.56 -0.75
N ASP A 41 -10.36 -17.78 -0.84
CA ASP A 41 -11.04 -18.40 0.28
C ASP A 41 -10.10 -18.45 1.50
N ALA A 42 -10.61 -17.93 2.61
CA ALA A 42 -9.84 -17.74 3.83
C ALA A 42 -10.60 -18.25 5.04
N CYS A 43 -9.86 -18.73 6.03
CA CYS A 43 -10.36 -18.99 7.37
C CYS A 43 -9.80 -17.95 8.32
N VAL A 44 -10.65 -17.33 9.14
CA VAL A 44 -10.23 -16.45 10.23
C VAL A 44 -10.42 -17.17 11.57
N ALA A 45 -9.33 -17.39 12.31
CA ALA A 45 -9.38 -17.94 13.66
C ALA A 45 -8.64 -16.99 14.61
N GLY A 46 -9.38 -16.35 15.53
CA GLY A 46 -8.83 -15.27 16.35
C GLY A 46 -8.43 -14.06 15.49
N THR A 47 -7.13 -13.74 15.47
CA THR A 47 -6.56 -12.65 14.66
C THR A 47 -5.85 -13.14 13.41
N ASP A 48 -5.74 -14.47 13.20
CA ASP A 48 -4.94 -15.06 12.14
C ASP A 48 -5.81 -15.46 10.95
N TYR A 49 -5.28 -15.20 9.75
CA TYR A 49 -5.90 -15.56 8.47
C TYR A 49 -5.16 -16.74 7.82
N TYR A 50 -5.88 -17.81 7.51
CA TYR A 50 -5.36 -18.99 6.82
C TYR A 50 -5.96 -19.07 5.42
N ASN A 51 -5.09 -19.14 4.40
CA ASN A 51 -5.51 -19.32 3.01
C ASN A 51 -5.51 -20.81 2.65
N LYS A 52 -6.37 -21.22 1.70
CA LYS A 52 -6.50 -22.61 1.21
C LYS A 52 -7.02 -23.62 2.27
N ALA A 53 -7.61 -23.15 3.36
CA ALA A 53 -8.30 -24.01 4.31
C ALA A 53 -9.65 -24.46 3.73
N THR A 54 -10.07 -25.69 3.99
CA THR A 54 -11.46 -26.09 3.70
C THR A 54 -12.38 -25.64 4.85
N PRO A 55 -13.70 -25.55 4.64
CA PRO A 55 -14.64 -25.20 5.70
C PRO A 55 -14.53 -26.10 6.93
N GLU A 56 -14.23 -27.39 6.75
CA GLU A 56 -14.09 -28.37 7.83
C GLU A 56 -12.83 -28.12 8.66
N LEU A 57 -11.71 -27.82 8.00
CA LEU A 57 -10.46 -27.46 8.68
C LEU A 57 -10.62 -26.14 9.44
N CYS A 58 -11.34 -25.18 8.85
CA CYS A 58 -11.61 -23.92 9.51
C CYS A 58 -12.46 -24.09 10.78
N ALA A 59 -13.50 -24.93 10.71
CA ALA A 59 -14.34 -25.25 11.86
C ALA A 59 -13.56 -25.99 12.96
N ALA A 60 -12.59 -26.83 12.60
CA ALA A 60 -11.74 -27.53 13.57
C ALA A 60 -10.85 -26.57 14.38
N GLU A 61 -10.41 -25.48 13.77
CA GLU A 61 -9.67 -24.39 14.44
C GLU A 61 -10.59 -23.41 15.19
N GLY A 62 -11.91 -23.65 15.21
CA GLY A 62 -12.90 -22.73 15.77
C GLY A 62 -13.01 -21.42 15.00
N GLY A 63 -12.57 -21.40 13.74
CA GLY A 63 -12.56 -20.23 12.87
C GLY A 63 -13.86 -20.05 12.08
N THR A 64 -13.94 -18.91 11.41
CA THR A 64 -15.02 -18.57 10.46
C THR A 64 -14.49 -18.63 9.04
N PHE A 65 -15.16 -19.39 8.18
CA PHE A 65 -14.81 -19.48 6.76
C PHE A 65 -15.37 -18.27 6.01
N ILE A 66 -14.57 -17.69 5.13
CA ILE A 66 -14.88 -16.51 4.32
C ILE A 66 -14.64 -16.88 2.85
N ASP A 67 -15.70 -16.79 2.05
CA ASP A 67 -15.60 -16.96 0.60
C ASP A 67 -14.74 -15.85 -0.02
N GLY A 68 -13.79 -16.24 -0.87
CA GLY A 68 -12.86 -15.34 -1.51
C GLY A 68 -13.51 -14.44 -2.56
N VAL A 69 -13.09 -13.18 -2.59
CA VAL A 69 -13.52 -12.21 -3.58
C VAL A 69 -12.30 -11.73 -4.36
N TRP A 70 -12.02 -12.38 -5.50
CA TRP A 70 -10.76 -12.21 -6.24
C TRP A 70 -10.41 -10.76 -6.60
N TRP A 71 -11.41 -9.91 -6.85
CA TRP A 71 -11.19 -8.52 -7.27
C TRP A 71 -10.75 -7.61 -6.12
N TYR A 72 -10.83 -8.06 -4.86
CA TYR A 72 -10.27 -7.34 -3.71
C TYR A 72 -8.77 -7.08 -3.85
N VAL A 73 -8.05 -7.92 -4.60
CA VAL A 73 -6.62 -7.75 -4.90
C VAL A 73 -6.29 -6.40 -5.54
N PHE A 74 -7.24 -5.78 -6.26
CA PHE A 74 -6.98 -4.53 -6.95
C PHE A 74 -6.79 -3.34 -6.01
N ALA A 75 -7.41 -3.35 -4.83
CA ALA A 75 -7.27 -2.27 -3.87
C ALA A 75 -5.82 -2.11 -3.35
N PRO A 76 -5.17 -3.13 -2.76
CA PRO A 76 -3.78 -3.02 -2.32
C PRO A 76 -2.81 -2.79 -3.49
N ILE A 77 -3.07 -3.39 -4.67
CA ILE A 77 -2.29 -3.14 -5.89
C ILE A 77 -2.36 -1.67 -6.30
N ALA A 78 -3.56 -1.09 -6.38
CA ALA A 78 -3.75 0.30 -6.78
C ALA A 78 -3.05 1.26 -5.80
N MET A 79 -3.14 1.00 -4.50
CA MET A 79 -2.44 1.78 -3.48
C MET A 79 -0.90 1.68 -3.63
N ALA A 80 -0.37 0.48 -3.86
CA ALA A 80 1.06 0.26 -4.08
C ALA A 80 1.57 1.01 -5.32
N PHE A 81 0.81 1.01 -6.42
CA PHE A 81 1.16 1.77 -7.63
C PHE A 81 1.09 3.28 -7.40
N ALA A 82 0.04 3.76 -6.73
CA ALA A 82 -0.12 5.18 -6.41
C ALA A 82 1.07 5.69 -5.56
N LEU A 83 1.45 4.95 -4.53
CA LEU A 83 2.62 5.27 -3.70
C LEU A 83 3.92 5.22 -4.51
N SER A 84 4.14 4.16 -5.29
CA SER A 84 5.37 4.02 -6.09
C SER A 84 5.53 5.18 -7.08
N TYR A 85 4.46 5.56 -7.77
CA TYR A 85 4.47 6.66 -8.73
C TYR A 85 4.73 8.01 -8.05
N THR A 86 3.97 8.33 -7.00
CA THR A 86 4.04 9.64 -6.34
C THR A 86 5.33 9.82 -5.55
N HIS A 87 5.74 8.80 -4.79
CA HIS A 87 7.00 8.80 -4.05
C HIS A 87 8.22 8.81 -5.00
N GLY A 88 8.15 8.09 -6.12
CA GLY A 88 9.18 8.13 -7.16
C GLY A 88 9.35 9.51 -7.78
N ASN A 89 8.24 10.19 -8.11
CA ASN A 89 8.28 11.58 -8.60
C ASN A 89 8.82 12.54 -7.54
N PHE A 90 8.37 12.41 -6.29
CA PHE A 90 8.88 13.22 -5.19
C PHE A 90 10.40 13.07 -5.03
N THR A 91 10.90 11.84 -4.88
CA THR A 91 12.33 11.58 -4.70
C THR A 91 13.15 12.09 -5.88
N GLY A 92 12.70 11.89 -7.11
CA GLY A 92 13.35 12.43 -8.30
C GLY A 92 13.54 13.96 -8.26
N VAL A 93 12.45 14.69 -7.97
CA VAL A 93 12.47 16.16 -7.87
C VAL A 93 13.24 16.62 -6.63
N PHE A 94 13.15 15.90 -5.51
CA PHE A 94 13.87 16.18 -4.28
C PHE A 94 15.40 16.13 -4.50
N TRP A 95 15.89 15.10 -5.20
CA TRP A 95 17.31 15.00 -5.54
C TRP A 95 17.77 16.10 -6.50
N ASP A 96 16.91 16.51 -7.43
CA ASP A 96 17.17 17.66 -8.31
C ASP A 96 17.25 18.97 -7.50
N LEU A 97 16.33 19.19 -6.55
CA LEU A 97 16.26 20.37 -5.68
C LEU A 97 17.55 20.60 -4.87
N PHE A 98 18.15 19.53 -4.34
CA PHE A 98 19.41 19.58 -3.58
C PHE A 98 20.66 19.34 -4.45
N GLY A 99 20.48 18.98 -5.72
CA GLY A 99 21.53 18.53 -6.64
C GLY A 99 22.41 17.45 -6.04
N LEU A 100 21.76 16.40 -5.53
CA LEU A 100 22.34 15.16 -5.01
C LEU A 100 22.13 13.98 -5.96
N LYS A 101 21.43 14.21 -7.07
CA LYS A 101 21.20 13.18 -8.09
C LYS A 101 22.53 12.74 -8.69
N ALA A 102 22.71 11.42 -8.81
CA ALA A 102 23.89 10.87 -9.47
C ALA A 102 24.00 11.45 -10.90
N LYS A 103 25.21 11.80 -11.32
CA LYS A 103 25.48 12.08 -12.73
C LYS A 103 25.22 10.79 -13.52
N LYS A 104 24.49 10.94 -14.64
CA LYS A 104 24.42 9.90 -15.66
C LYS A 104 25.80 9.62 -16.24
#